data_AF-A0A3C0MG37-F1
#
_entry.id   AF-A0A3C0MG37-F1
#
_cell.length_a   1.000
_cell.length_b   1.000
_cell.length_c   1.000
_cell.angle_alpha   90.00
_cell.angle_beta   90.00
_cell.angle_gamma   90.00
#
_symmetry.space_group_name_H-M   'P 1'
#
loop_
_entity.id
_entity.type
_entity.pdbx_description
1 polymer ?
#
loop_
_entity_poly.entity_id
_entity_poly.type
_entity_poly.pdbx_seq_one_letter_code
_entity_poly.pdbx_strand_id
1 'polypeptide(L)'
;MLAQPEPVRLWVGWLVFVNLLVPLLFIDKAEAWASMIAFAVSAVIMTILYEQFGYARILGLAHLLVWPFLLYWLSQRWWGIELPLMRLWIAVLFVSNSISLAIDAIDVARFFLKV
;
A
#
# COMPACT_ATOMS: atom_id res chain seq x y z
N MET A 1 2.27 -17.32 -3.34
CA MET A 1 2.90 -16.78 -2.11
C MET A 1 4.04 -17.64 -1.56
N LEU A 2 3.98 -18.99 -1.61
CA LEU A 2 4.99 -19.86 -0.98
C LEU A 2 6.37 -19.87 -1.68
N ALA A 3 6.48 -19.40 -2.93
CA ALA A 3 7.72 -19.42 -3.71
C ALA A 3 8.55 -18.10 -3.65
N GLN A 4 8.09 -17.09 -2.90
CA GLN A 4 8.81 -15.81 -2.78
C GLN A 4 9.92 -15.88 -1.72
N PRO A 5 11.04 -15.15 -1.89
CA PRO A 5 12.07 -15.03 -0.87
C PRO A 5 11.47 -14.59 0.47
N GLU A 6 12.00 -15.13 1.56
CA GLU A 6 11.48 -14.89 2.92
C GLU A 6 11.39 -13.39 3.28
N PRO A 7 12.38 -12.52 2.95
CA PRO A 7 12.27 -11.09 3.20
C PRO A 7 11.09 -10.42 2.48
N VAL A 8 10.79 -10.83 1.25
CA VAL A 8 9.65 -10.29 0.47
C VAL A 8 8.34 -10.71 1.12
N ARG A 9 8.24 -11.95 1.58
CA ARG A 9 7.03 -12.44 2.28
C ARG A 9 6.79 -11.68 3.57
N LEU A 10 7.84 -11.43 4.35
CA LEU A 10 7.75 -10.64 5.58
C LEU A 10 7.34 -9.20 5.29
N TRP A 11 7.92 -8.58 4.25
CA TRP A 11 7.55 -7.22 3.84
C TRP A 11 6.09 -7.11 3.40
N VAL A 12 5.61 -8.05 2.58
CA VAL A 12 4.19 -8.09 2.17
C VAL A 12 3.29 -8.30 3.39
N GLY A 13 3.65 -9.21 4.31
CA GLY A 13 2.91 -9.43 5.55
C GLY A 13 2.85 -8.17 6.42
N TRP A 14 3.96 -7.43 6.51
CA TRP A 14 4.03 -6.13 7.17
C TRP A 14 3.09 -5.10 6.53
N LEU A 15 3.06 -5.00 5.19
CA LEU A 15 2.16 -4.09 4.50
C LEU A 15 0.68 -4.42 4.75
N VAL A 16 0.31 -5.71 4.76
CA VAL A 16 -1.04 -6.15 5.15
C VAL A 16 -1.35 -5.74 6.59
N PHE A 17 -0.41 -5.98 7.51
CA PHE A 17 -0.58 -5.63 8.91
C PHE A 17 -0.84 -4.12 9.08
N VAL A 18 -0.01 -3.27 8.46
CA VAL A 18 -0.11 -1.81 8.61
C VAL A 18 -1.30 -1.20 7.87
N ASN A 19 -1.65 -1.70 6.68
CA ASN A 19 -2.72 -1.11 5.85
C ASN A 19 -4.11 -1.66 6.15
N LEU A 20 -4.22 -2.88 6.68
CA LEU A 20 -5.49 -3.56 6.91
C LEU A 20 -5.76 -3.89 8.37
N LEU A 21 -4.78 -4.42 9.11
CA LEU A 21 -5.01 -4.93 10.48
C LEU A 21 -4.93 -3.84 11.56
N VAL A 22 -3.87 -3.03 11.58
CA VAL A 22 -3.74 -1.90 12.53
C VAL A 22 -4.90 -0.89 12.44
N PRO A 23 -5.41 -0.50 11.23
CA PRO A 23 -6.54 0.42 11.16
C PRO A 23 -7.82 -0.08 11.84
N LEU A 24 -7.98 -1.38 12.08
CA LEU A 24 -9.13 -1.91 12.84
C LEU A 24 -9.21 -1.38 14.28
N LEU A 25 -8.07 -0.94 14.85
CA LEU A 25 -8.04 -0.28 16.16
C LEU A 25 -8.66 1.12 16.15
N PHE A 26 -8.86 1.70 14.96
CA PHE A 26 -9.36 3.06 14.73
C PHE A 26 -10.58 3.04 13.79
N ILE A 27 -11.43 2.00 13.88
CA ILE A 27 -12.54 1.74 12.95
C ILE A 27 -13.58 2.88 12.90
N ASP A 28 -13.62 3.74 13.92
CA ASP A 28 -14.46 4.93 14.01
C ASP A 28 -13.86 6.15 13.27
N LYS A 29 -12.64 6.03 12.73
CA LYS A 29 -11.91 7.11 12.06
C LYS A 29 -11.92 6.94 10.54
N ALA A 30 -12.09 8.05 9.83
CA ALA A 30 -12.10 8.08 8.37
C ALA A 30 -10.76 7.61 7.78
N GLU A 31 -9.66 7.88 8.47
CA GLU A 31 -8.30 7.49 8.07
C GLU A 31 -8.12 5.97 8.04
N ALA A 32 -8.75 5.25 8.97
CA ALA A 32 -8.74 3.81 8.99
C ALA A 32 -9.46 3.23 7.77
N TRP A 33 -10.67 3.72 7.49
CA TRP A 33 -11.43 3.33 6.31
C TRP A 33 -10.72 3.67 5.01
N ALA A 34 -10.11 4.86 4.91
CA ALA A 34 -9.35 5.25 3.73
C ALA A 34 -8.19 4.26 3.45
N SER A 35 -7.43 3.87 4.48
CA SER A 35 -6.38 2.86 4.37
C SER A 35 -6.90 1.50 3.92
N MET A 36 -7.93 0.98 4.58
CA MET A 36 -8.48 -0.35 4.29
C MET A 36 -9.13 -0.41 2.90
N ILE A 37 -9.84 0.65 2.49
CA ILE A 37 -10.43 0.76 1.16
C ILE A 37 -9.33 0.83 0.09
N ALA A 38 -8.30 1.67 0.29
CA ALA A 38 -7.18 1.74 -0.62
C ALA A 38 -6.47 0.39 -0.77
N PHE A 39 -6.29 -0.34 0.33
CA PHE A 39 -5.77 -1.70 0.31
C PHE A 39 -6.66 -2.64 -0.51
N ALA A 40 -7.97 -2.66 -0.24
CA ALA A 40 -8.92 -3.52 -0.94
C ALA A 40 -8.98 -3.22 -2.45
N VAL A 41 -9.03 -1.94 -2.83
CA VAL A 41 -9.03 -1.52 -4.24
C VAL A 41 -7.73 -1.92 -4.92
N SER A 42 -6.58 -1.71 -4.26
CA SER A 42 -5.28 -2.14 -4.80
C SER A 42 -5.25 -3.66 -5.00
N ALA A 43 -5.76 -4.45 -4.06
CA ALA A 43 -5.83 -5.91 -4.18
C ALA A 43 -6.71 -6.38 -5.35
N VAL A 44 -7.83 -5.69 -5.60
CA VAL A 44 -8.69 -5.96 -6.77
C VAL A 44 -7.94 -5.67 -8.07
N ILE A 45 -7.33 -4.49 -8.19
CA ILE A 45 -6.56 -4.12 -9.40
C ILE A 45 -5.39 -5.09 -9.61
N MET A 46 -4.69 -5.45 -8.53
CA MET A 46 -3.60 -6.42 -8.56
C MET A 46 -4.07 -7.78 -9.09
N THR A 47 -5.23 -8.25 -8.64
CA THR A 47 -5.81 -9.53 -9.11
C THR A 47 -6.12 -9.47 -10.60
N ILE A 48 -6.74 -8.39 -11.08
CA ILE A 48 -7.03 -8.18 -12.50
C ILE A 48 -5.75 -8.17 -13.34
N LEU A 49 -4.71 -7.44 -12.89
CA LEU A 49 -3.43 -7.39 -13.59
C LEU A 49 -2.73 -8.75 -13.60
N TYR A 50 -2.81 -9.51 -12.50
CA TYR A 50 -2.23 -10.85 -12.42
C TYR A 50 -2.93 -11.83 -13.37
N GLU A 51 -4.24 -11.76 -13.51
CA GLU A 51 -4.98 -12.59 -14.47
C GLU A 51 -4.59 -12.29 -15.92
N GLN A 52 -4.25 -11.03 -16.24
CA GLN A 52 -3.89 -10.62 -17.59
C GLN A 52 -2.42 -10.83 -17.94
N PHE A 53 -1.51 -10.58 -16.99
CA PHE A 53 -0.07 -10.52 -17.24
C PHE A 53 0.73 -11.56 -16.44
N GLY A 54 0.09 -12.31 -15.56
CA GLY A 54 0.74 -13.24 -14.63
C GLY A 54 1.58 -12.52 -13.57
N TYR A 55 2.56 -13.23 -13.02
CA TYR A 55 3.49 -12.68 -12.04
C TYR A 55 4.57 -11.81 -12.72
N ALA A 56 4.21 -10.59 -13.10
CA ALA A 56 5.05 -9.65 -13.83
C ALA A 56 5.24 -8.32 -13.08
N ARG A 57 6.26 -7.56 -13.47
CA ARG A 57 6.59 -6.25 -12.83
C ARG A 57 5.47 -5.20 -12.94
N ILE A 58 4.59 -5.33 -13.93
CA ILE A 58 3.43 -4.43 -14.11
C ILE A 58 2.45 -4.46 -12.92
N LEU A 59 2.50 -5.49 -12.09
CA LEU A 59 1.69 -5.63 -10.89
C LEU A 59 1.82 -4.43 -9.93
N GLY A 60 2.98 -3.78 -9.86
CA GLY A 60 3.17 -2.56 -9.06
C GLY A 60 2.25 -1.39 -9.46
N LEU A 61 1.68 -1.44 -10.68
CA LEU A 61 0.72 -0.43 -11.15
C LEU A 61 -0.53 -0.36 -10.27
N ALA A 62 -0.92 -1.48 -9.65
CA ALA A 62 -2.06 -1.50 -8.72
C ALA A 62 -1.88 -0.50 -7.56
N HIS A 63 -0.66 -0.38 -7.03
CA HIS A 63 -0.37 0.56 -5.95
C HIS A 63 -0.21 1.99 -6.49
N LEU A 64 0.47 2.17 -7.63
CA LEU A 64 0.67 3.50 -8.24
C LEU A 64 -0.64 4.21 -8.55
N LEU A 65 -1.72 3.48 -8.87
CA LEU A 65 -3.03 4.07 -9.15
C LEU A 65 -3.81 4.47 -7.89
N VAL A 66 -3.46 3.96 -6.72
CA VAL A 66 -4.30 4.08 -5.52
C VAL A 66 -3.56 4.77 -4.37
N TRP A 67 -2.35 4.33 -4.05
CA TRP A 67 -1.65 4.76 -2.84
C TRP A 67 -1.21 6.22 -2.88
N PRO A 68 -0.84 6.85 -4.02
CA PRO A 68 -0.54 8.27 -4.04
C PRO A 68 -1.73 9.13 -3.58
N PHE A 69 -2.96 8.75 -3.94
CA PHE A 69 -4.17 9.44 -3.48
C PHE A 69 -4.39 9.27 -1.99
N LEU A 70 -4.18 8.06 -1.44
CA LEU A 70 -4.24 7.80 0.00
C LEU A 70 -3.21 8.66 0.75
N LEU A 71 -1.94 8.62 0.32
CA LEU A 71 -0.86 9.36 0.98
C LEU A 71 -1.07 10.86 0.92
N TYR A 72 -1.50 11.37 -0.25
CA TYR A 72 -1.87 12.77 -0.39
C TYR A 72 -3.00 13.15 0.58
N TRP A 73 -4.08 12.37 0.62
CA TRP A 73 -5.22 12.65 1.49
C TRP A 73 -4.84 12.60 2.98
N LEU A 74 -4.02 11.63 3.41
CA LEU A 74 -3.50 11.56 4.79
C LEU A 74 -2.61 12.76 5.14
N SER A 75 -1.79 13.24 4.19
CA SER A 75 -0.92 14.40 4.39
C SER A 75 -1.71 15.68 4.73
N GLN A 76 -2.89 15.86 4.11
CA GLN A 76 -3.75 17.02 4.35
C GLN A 76 -4.38 17.01 5.75
N ARG A 77 -4.44 15.83 6.38
CA ARG A 77 -5.09 15.64 7.68
C ARG A 77 -4.09 15.52 8.82
N TRP A 78 -2.80 15.46 8.51
CA TRP A 78 -1.72 15.22 9.46
C TRP A 78 -1.78 16.11 10.71
N TRP A 79 -2.06 17.39 10.53
CA TRP A 79 -2.08 18.36 11.62
C TRP A 79 -3.31 18.21 12.55
N GLY A 80 -4.39 17.60 12.07
CA GLY A 80 -5.62 17.37 12.84
C GLY A 80 -5.66 16.07 13.66
N ILE A 81 -4.61 15.24 13.61
CA ILE A 81 -4.60 13.93 14.30
C ILE A 81 -4.17 14.10 15.76
N GLU A 82 -5.11 14.21 16.67
CA GLU A 82 -4.78 14.44 18.09
C GLU A 82 -4.28 13.20 18.82
N LEU A 83 -4.75 12.01 18.42
CA LEU A 83 -4.41 10.74 19.08
C LEU A 83 -2.96 10.29 18.76
N PRO A 84 -2.05 10.20 19.75
CA PRO A 84 -0.64 9.88 19.50
C PRO A 84 -0.42 8.53 18.82
N LEU A 85 -1.18 7.50 19.22
CA LEU A 85 -1.04 6.16 18.63
C LEU A 85 -1.48 6.13 17.16
N MET A 86 -2.57 6.82 16.83
CA MET A 86 -3.06 6.96 15.45
C MET A 86 -2.05 7.74 14.60
N ARG A 87 -1.47 8.82 15.15
CA ARG A 87 -0.42 9.60 14.49
C ARG A 87 0.81 8.73 14.20
N LEU A 88 1.24 7.91 15.15
CA LEU A 88 2.35 6.96 14.96
C LEU A 88 2.02 5.94 13.87
N TRP A 89 0.84 5.33 13.90
CA TRP A 89 0.42 4.38 12.88
C TRP A 89 0.39 5.02 11.48
N ILE A 90 -0.19 6.22 11.34
CA ILE A 90 -0.22 6.93 10.06
C ILE A 90 1.19 7.25 9.55
N ALA A 91 2.12 7.65 10.43
CA ALA A 91 3.51 7.86 10.05
C ALA A 91 4.18 6.57 9.54
N VAL A 92 3.96 5.45 10.24
CA VAL A 92 4.49 4.13 9.85
C VAL A 92 3.90 3.68 8.51
N LEU A 93 2.59 3.85 8.32
CA LEU A 93 1.91 3.58 7.05
C LEU A 93 2.49 4.44 5.93
N PHE A 94 2.64 5.74 6.16
CA PHE A 94 3.12 6.67 5.17
C PHE A 94 4.52 6.28 4.67
N VAL A 95 5.44 5.98 5.58
CA VAL A 95 6.81 5.55 5.25
C VAL A 95 6.80 4.21 4.52
N SER A 96 6.09 3.21 5.04
CA SER A 96 6.05 1.85 4.46
C SER A 96 5.47 1.86 3.05
N ASN A 97 4.41 2.62 2.83
CA ASN A 97 3.76 2.73 1.53
C ASN A 97 4.59 3.57 0.55
N SER A 98 5.30 4.59 1.03
CA SER A 98 6.21 5.39 0.19
C SER A 98 7.41 4.57 -0.31
N ILE A 99 8.00 3.72 0.55
CA ILE A 99 9.07 2.80 0.17
C ILE A 99 8.56 1.82 -0.91
N SER A 100 7.39 1.23 -0.69
CA SER A 100 6.80 0.28 -1.64
C SER A 100 6.46 0.96 -2.97
N LEU A 101 5.88 2.17 -2.94
CA LEU A 101 5.59 2.96 -4.14
C LEU A 101 6.83 3.26 -4.98
N ALA A 102 7.97 3.54 -4.34
CA ALA A 102 9.22 3.74 -5.06
C ALA A 102 9.66 2.46 -5.79
N ILE A 103 9.55 1.30 -5.14
CA ILE A 103 9.85 0.00 -5.75
C ILE A 103 8.87 -0.28 -6.91
N ASP A 104 7.57 -0.07 -6.70
CA ASP A 104 6.53 -0.27 -7.71
C ASP A 104 6.74 0.64 -8.92
N ALA A 105 7.10 1.90 -8.71
CA ALA A 105 7.41 2.84 -9.79
C ALA A 105 8.59 2.37 -10.64
N ILE A 106 9.66 1.87 -10.00
CA ILE A 106 10.83 1.34 -10.69
C ILE A 106 10.45 0.09 -11.50
N ASP A 107 9.67 -0.82 -10.92
CA ASP A 107 9.28 -2.07 -11.56
C ASP A 107 8.34 -1.83 -12.76
N VAL A 108 7.36 -0.94 -12.62
CA VAL A 108 6.48 -0.54 -13.71
C VAL A 108 7.26 0.19 -14.81
N ALA A 109 8.19 1.10 -14.45
CA ALA A 109 9.05 1.76 -15.44
C ALA A 109 9.88 0.72 -16.21
N ARG A 110 10.51 -0.23 -15.52
CA ARG A 110 11.27 -1.33 -16.14
C ARG A 110 10.41 -2.20 -17.05
N PHE A 111 9.17 -2.48 -16.66
CA PHE A 111 8.23 -3.22 -17.49
C PHE A 111 7.98 -2.53 -18.84
N PHE A 112 7.69 -1.22 -18.82
CA PHE A 112 7.43 -0.46 -20.05
C PHE A 112 8.69 -0.20 -20.88
N LEU A 113 9.83 0.02 -20.21
CA LEU A 113 11.13 0.22 -20.86
C LEU A 113 11.75 -1.08 -21.39
N LYS A 114 11.17 -2.24 -21.06
CA LYS A 114 11.65 -3.58 -21.41
C LYS A 114 13.10 -3.84 -20.98
N VAL A 115 13.49 -3.34 -19.80
CA VAL A 115 14.83 -3.47 -19.20
C VAL A 115 14.79 -4.13 -17.83
#